data_AF-A0A8J2NQD9-F1
#
_entry.id   AF-A0A8J2NQD9-F1
#
_cell.length_a   1.000
_cell.length_b   1.000
_cell.length_c   1.000
_cell.angle_alpha   90.00
_cell.angle_beta   90.00
_cell.angle_gamma   90.00
#
_symmetry.space_group_name_H-M   'P 1'
#
loop_
_entity.id
_entity.type
_entity.pdbx_description
1 polymer ?
#
loop_
_entity_poly.entity_id
_entity_poly.type
_entity_poly.pdbx_seq_one_letter_code
_entity_poly.pdbx_strand_id
1 'polypeptide(L)'
;LGLKPAFHQLDIDSLDSIKAFRKYLESTHGGIDVLVNNAAMAYKQGATEPFGEQAEHTVRVNFLGTLNVCNELFPLLRKHARVA
;
A
#
# COMPACT_ATOMS: atom_id res chain seq x y z
N LEU A 1 -20.54 -12.19 -13.15
CA LEU A 1 -19.16 -11.82 -13.56
C LEU A 1 -18.12 -12.92 -13.32
N GLY A 2 -18.32 -13.87 -12.38
CA GLY A 2 -17.42 -15.02 -12.24
C GLY A 2 -16.00 -14.69 -11.76
N LEU A 3 -15.82 -13.51 -11.12
CA LEU A 3 -14.53 -13.06 -10.62
C LEU A 3 -14.09 -13.87 -9.39
N LYS A 4 -12.77 -13.95 -9.19
CA LYS A 4 -12.14 -14.74 -8.12
C LYS A 4 -11.27 -13.83 -7.25
N PRO A 5 -11.87 -13.06 -6.32
CA PRO A 5 -11.10 -12.22 -5.42
C PRO A 5 -10.22 -13.07 -4.50
N ALA A 6 -8.99 -12.62 -4.28
CA ALA A 6 -8.08 -13.18 -3.28
C ALA A 6 -7.72 -12.08 -2.28
N PHE A 7 -7.56 -12.47 -1.01
CA PHE A 7 -7.25 -11.55 0.06
C PHE A 7 -5.85 -11.84 0.59
N HIS A 8 -5.08 -10.79 0.79
CA HIS A 8 -3.79 -10.86 1.46
C HIS A 8 -3.62 -9.61 2.31
N GLN A 9 -3.08 -9.76 3.52
CA GLN A 9 -2.82 -8.63 4.39
C GLN A 9 -1.74 -7.72 3.79
N LEU A 10 -1.96 -6.42 3.86
CA LEU A 10 -0.97 -5.38 3.56
C LEU A 10 -1.20 -4.21 4.53
N ASP A 11 -0.23 -3.99 5.42
CA ASP A 11 -0.07 -2.74 6.15
C ASP A 11 1.01 -1.91 5.46
N ILE A 12 0.65 -0.72 4.97
CA ILE A 12 1.57 0.13 4.23
C ILE A 12 2.51 0.94 5.14
N ASP A 13 2.27 0.99 6.46
CA ASP A 13 3.22 1.59 7.43
C ASP A 13 4.26 0.56 7.92
N SER A 14 4.18 -0.69 7.46
CA SER A 14 5.09 -1.77 7.83
C SER A 14 5.87 -2.28 6.62
N LEU A 15 7.17 -1.96 6.55
CA LEU A 15 8.04 -2.43 5.46
C LEU A 15 8.08 -3.97 5.37
N ASP A 16 8.01 -4.67 6.51
CA ASP A 16 7.98 -6.13 6.54
C ASP A 16 6.67 -6.68 5.97
N SER A 17 5.52 -6.03 6.26
CA SER A 17 4.24 -6.37 5.64
C SER A 17 4.27 -6.14 4.13
N ILE A 18 4.89 -5.05 3.66
CA ILE A 18 5.04 -4.76 2.23
C ILE A 18 5.89 -5.83 1.55
N LYS A 19 7.03 -6.21 2.14
CA LYS A 19 7.92 -7.25 1.58
C LYS A 19 7.26 -8.62 1.56
N ALA A 20 6.48 -8.97 2.60
CA ALA A 20 5.71 -10.20 2.61
C ALA A 20 4.68 -10.22 1.47
N PHE A 21 3.97 -9.11 1.25
CA PHE A 21 3.00 -8.98 0.17
C PHE A 21 3.67 -9.02 -1.22
N ARG A 22 4.81 -8.36 -1.40
CA ARG A 22 5.65 -8.46 -2.62
C ARG A 22 5.97 -9.91 -2.95
N LYS A 23 6.47 -10.67 -1.97
CA LYS A 23 6.82 -12.09 -2.14
C LYS A 23 5.61 -12.94 -2.52
N TYR A 24 4.46 -12.67 -1.90
CA TYR A 24 3.21 -13.35 -2.24
C TYR A 24 2.79 -13.08 -3.70
N LEU A 25 2.79 -11.81 -4.12
CA LEU A 25 2.42 -11.42 -5.48
C LEU A 25 3.36 -12.04 -6.53
N GLU A 26 4.67 -12.00 -6.28
CA GLU A 26 5.67 -12.60 -7.17
C GLU A 26 5.47 -14.11 -7.30
N SER A 27 5.28 -14.83 -6.20
CA SER A 27 5.13 -16.29 -6.22
C SER A 27 3.79 -16.78 -6.75
N THR A 28 2.71 -16.03 -6.52
CA THR A 28 1.34 -16.46 -6.85
C THR A 28 0.91 -15.95 -8.22
N HIS A 29 1.30 -14.72 -8.58
CA HIS A 29 0.83 -14.06 -9.79
C HIS A 29 1.95 -13.72 -10.77
N GLY A 30 3.21 -13.63 -10.32
CA GLY A 30 4.37 -13.34 -11.18
C GLY A 30 4.44 -11.90 -11.69
N GLY A 31 3.59 -10.99 -11.21
CA GLY A 31 3.62 -9.58 -11.59
C GLY A 31 2.27 -8.87 -11.44
N ILE A 32 2.28 -7.56 -11.67
CA ILE A 32 1.13 -6.66 -11.47
C ILE A 32 0.82 -5.91 -12.77
N ASP A 33 -0.45 -5.96 -13.21
CA ASP A 33 -0.95 -5.18 -14.34
C ASP A 33 -1.56 -3.84 -13.91
N VAL A 34 -2.21 -3.81 -12.75
CA VAL A 34 -2.80 -2.60 -12.17
C VAL A 34 -2.50 -2.56 -10.68
N LEU A 35 -1.88 -1.47 -10.24
CA LEU A 35 -1.67 -1.15 -8.83
C LEU A 35 -2.54 0.05 -8.46
N VAL A 36 -3.33 -0.06 -7.40
CA VAL A 36 -4.16 1.04 -6.90
C VAL A 36 -3.74 1.35 -5.47
N ASN A 37 -3.12 2.51 -5.27
CA ASN A 37 -2.67 3.00 -3.97
C ASN A 37 -3.85 3.68 -3.23
N ASN A 38 -4.77 2.87 -2.72
CA ASN A 38 -5.98 3.36 -2.06
C ASN A 38 -5.87 3.50 -0.53
N ALA A 39 -4.90 2.84 0.11
CA ALA A 39 -4.79 2.83 1.56
C ALA A 39 -4.40 4.22 2.10
N ALA A 40 -5.16 4.70 3.08
CA ALA A 40 -4.93 5.97 3.75
C ALA A 40 -5.60 5.98 5.13
N MET A 41 -5.16 6.88 6.00
CA MET A 41 -5.80 7.19 7.26
C MET A 41 -5.99 8.71 7.43
N ALA A 42 -6.94 9.10 8.28
CA ALA A 42 -7.12 10.47 8.71
C ALA A 42 -7.65 10.50 10.15
N TYR A 43 -7.15 11.45 10.94
CA TYR A 43 -7.75 11.76 12.23
C TYR A 43 -9.12 12.40 12.03
N LYS A 44 -10.06 12.11 12.93
CA LYS A 44 -11.38 12.74 12.93
C LYS A 44 -11.29 14.11 13.59
N GLN A 45 -12.26 14.98 13.32
CA GLN A 45 -12.32 16.36 13.85
C GLN A 45 -12.21 16.45 15.39
N GLY A 46 -12.59 15.41 16.13
CA GLY A 46 -12.49 15.35 17.59
C GLY A 46 -11.25 14.65 18.14
N ALA A 47 -10.23 14.40 17.31
CA ALA A 47 -8.96 13.81 17.75
C ALA A 47 -8.30 14.69 18.80
N THR A 48 -7.87 14.07 19.91
CA THR A 48 -7.26 14.77 21.05
C THR A 48 -5.75 14.82 20.99
N GLU A 49 -5.15 14.05 20.08
CA GLU A 49 -3.72 14.00 19.83
C GLU A 49 -3.21 15.38 19.37
N PRO A 50 -1.99 15.79 19.73
CA PRO A 50 -1.43 17.05 19.24
C PRO A 50 -1.40 17.10 17.71
N PHE A 51 -1.68 18.27 17.13
CA PHE A 51 -1.73 18.41 15.67
C PHE A 51 -0.44 17.95 14.96
N GLY A 52 0.72 18.19 15.57
CA GLY A 52 2.01 17.72 15.04
C GLY A 52 2.08 16.20 14.92
N GLU A 53 1.60 15.47 15.94
CA GLU A 53 1.53 14.00 15.91
C GLU A 53 0.53 13.51 14.86
N GLN A 54 -0.63 14.16 14.77
CA GLN A 54 -1.62 13.83 13.75
C GLN A 54 -1.07 13.99 12.33
N ALA A 55 -0.39 15.11 12.08
CA ALA A 55 0.22 15.42 10.78
C ALA A 55 1.34 14.43 10.45
N GLU A 56 2.25 14.16 11.40
CA GLU A 56 3.35 13.22 11.22
C GLU A 56 2.84 11.82 10.88
N HIS A 57 1.89 11.30 11.66
CA HIS A 57 1.33 9.97 11.43
C HIS A 57 0.58 9.89 10.09
N THR A 58 -0.20 10.90 9.75
CA THR A 58 -0.93 10.94 8.47
C THR A 58 0.04 10.95 7.27
N VAL A 59 1.11 11.73 7.33
CA VAL A 59 2.15 11.76 6.28
C VAL A 59 2.91 10.44 6.22
N ARG A 60 3.23 9.86 7.38
CA ARG A 60 3.90 8.57 7.47
C ARG A 60 3.12 7.48 6.74
N VAL A 61 1.82 7.37 6.97
CA VAL A 61 0.99 6.34 6.30
C VAL A 61 0.72 6.71 4.84
N ASN A 62 0.12 7.88 4.60
CA ASN A 62 -0.50 8.17 3.30
C ASN A 62 0.53 8.51 2.20
N PHE A 63 1.70 9.03 2.59
CA PHE A 63 2.76 9.39 1.65
C PHE A 63 3.95 8.43 1.74
N LEU A 64 4.61 8.32 2.91
CA LEU A 64 5.81 7.50 3.04
C LEU A 64 5.50 6.00 2.90
N GLY A 65 4.39 5.53 3.47
CA GLY A 65 3.92 4.16 3.32
C GLY A 65 3.61 3.83 1.86
N THR A 66 2.87 4.69 1.17
CA THR A 66 2.62 4.57 -0.28
C THR A 66 3.91 4.56 -1.10
N LEU A 67 4.88 5.42 -0.77
CA LEU A 67 6.18 5.45 -1.43
C LEU A 67 6.95 4.13 -1.22
N ASN A 68 6.92 3.56 -0.01
CA ASN A 68 7.53 2.27 0.28
C ASN A 68 6.89 1.13 -0.52
N VAL A 69 5.55 1.13 -0.65
CA VAL A 69 4.82 0.19 -1.51
C VAL A 69 5.29 0.32 -2.95
N CYS A 70 5.38 1.54 -3.48
CA CYS A 70 5.88 1.78 -4.83
C CYS A 70 7.30 1.24 -5.02
N ASN A 71 8.22 1.56 -4.11
CA ASN A 71 9.61 1.09 -4.19
C ASN A 71 9.73 -0.44 -4.23
N GLU A 72 8.91 -1.13 -3.44
CA GLU A 72 8.93 -2.59 -3.36
C GLU A 72 8.17 -3.29 -4.50
N LEU A 73 7.05 -2.72 -4.96
CA LEU A 73 6.17 -3.36 -5.94
C LEU A 73 6.41 -2.94 -7.38
N PHE A 74 7.03 -1.78 -7.63
CA PHE A 74 7.32 -1.32 -9.00
C PHE A 74 8.19 -2.31 -9.81
N PRO A 75 9.19 -2.99 -9.21
CA PRO A 75 9.91 -4.04 -9.91
C PRO A 75 9.04 -5.21 -10.41
N LEU A 76 7.83 -5.39 -9.87
CA LEU A 76 6.87 -6.42 -10.29
C LEU A 76 5.87 -5.93 -11.36
N LEU A 77 5.91 -4.64 -11.74
CA LEU A 77 5.01 -4.10 -12.75
C LEU A 77 5.33 -4.70 -14.12
N ARG A 78 4.30 -5.21 -14.79
CA ARG A 78 4.42 -5.73 -16.15
C ARG A 78 4.52 -4.59 -17.16
N LYS A 79 4.98 -4.93 -18.36
CA LYS A 79 4.94 -4.01 -19.50
C LYS A 79 3.50 -3.50 -19.68
N HIS A 80 3.35 -2.18 -19.76
CA HIS A 80 2.05 -1.49 -19.86
C HIS A 80 1.18 -1.54 -18.60
N ALA A 81 1.74 -1.85 -17.43
CA ALA A 81 1.01 -1.71 -16.17
C ALA A 81 0.53 -0.26 -15.95
N ARG A 82 -0.44 -0.09 -15.06
CA ARG A 82 -0.96 1.21 -14.63
C ARG A 82 -0.86 1.32 -13.11
N VAL A 83 -0.53 2.51 -12.65
CA VAL A 83 -0.53 2.87 -11.23
C VAL A 83 -1.52 4.00 -11.05
N ALA A 84 -2.42 3.86 -10.08
CA ALA A 84 -3.44 4.83 -9.71
C ALA A 84 -3.33 5.17 -8.23
#